data_AF-A0A950L8X0-F1
#
_entry.id   AF-A0A950L8X0-F1
#
_cell.length_a   1.000
_cell.length_b   1.000
_cell.length_c   1.000
_cell.angle_alpha   90.00
_cell.angle_beta   90.00
_cell.angle_gamma   90.00
#
_symmetry.space_group_name_H-M   'P 1'
#
loop_
_entity.id
_entity.type
_entity.pdbx_description
1 polymer ?
#
loop_
_entity_poly.entity_id
_entity_poly.type
_entity_poly.pdbx_seq_one_letter_code
_entity_poly.pdbx_strand_id
1 'polypeptide(L)'
;MLRLLPALRLCCLLVLPADYVMAQTQSGNLAEGHQLAQTWCSNCHLVDPNGQSRATDVAPSFASVANMPSTTSAALHAFLTTPHPPMPDFRLSRTEMDDVVAYILSLRGK
;
A
#
# COMPACT_ATOMS: atom_id res chain seq x y z
N MET A 1 -20.89 37.81 60.82
CA MET A 1 -20.03 36.62 60.62
C MET A 1 -20.51 35.87 59.39
N LEU A 2 -19.57 35.51 58.52
CA LEU A 2 -19.59 34.54 57.42
C LEU A 2 -20.42 34.83 56.14
N ARG A 3 -19.66 35.19 55.10
CA ARG A 3 -20.02 35.32 53.68
C ARG A 3 -20.27 33.92 53.08
N LEU A 4 -21.25 33.79 52.18
CA LEU A 4 -21.28 32.71 51.18
C LEU A 4 -21.22 33.33 49.79
N LEU A 5 -20.07 33.19 49.13
CA LEU A 5 -19.89 33.47 47.71
C LEU A 5 -20.38 32.24 46.92
N PRO A 6 -21.27 32.36 45.93
CA PRO A 6 -21.61 31.23 45.07
C PRO A 6 -20.41 30.93 44.16
N ALA A 7 -19.97 29.68 44.21
CA ALA A 7 -18.87 29.14 43.43
C ALA A 7 -19.10 29.38 41.92
N LEU A 8 -18.30 30.27 41.35
CA LEU A 8 -18.15 30.42 39.91
C LEU A 8 -17.57 29.11 39.36
N ARG A 9 -18.44 28.22 38.90
CA ARG A 9 -18.04 26.99 38.20
C ARG A 9 -17.47 27.38 36.84
N LEU A 10 -16.16 27.55 36.81
CA LEU A 10 -15.38 27.69 35.58
C LEU A 10 -15.45 26.38 34.79
N CYS A 11 -16.38 26.30 33.84
CA CYS A 11 -16.49 25.18 32.91
C CYS A 11 -15.34 25.31 31.90
N CYS A 12 -14.21 24.67 32.21
CA CYS A 12 -13.10 24.52 31.28
C CYS A 12 -13.50 23.47 30.25
N LEU A 13 -14.09 23.91 29.13
CA LEU A 13 -14.35 23.07 27.97
C LEU A 13 -13.00 22.63 27.38
N LEU A 14 -12.58 21.42 27.74
CA LEU A 14 -11.52 20.67 27.06
C LEU A 14 -11.98 20.40 25.63
N VAL A 15 -11.54 21.25 24.69
CA VAL A 15 -11.65 20.98 23.27
C VAL A 15 -10.69 19.83 22.97
N LEU A 16 -11.24 18.62 22.78
CA LEU A 16 -10.48 17.48 22.29
C LEU A 16 -9.97 17.82 20.88
N PRO A 17 -8.67 17.72 20.59
CA PRO A 17 -8.19 17.86 19.22
C PRO A 17 -8.79 16.71 18.41
N ALA A 18 -9.47 17.04 17.32
CA ALA A 18 -9.90 16.05 16.34
C ALA A 18 -8.63 15.31 15.86
N ASP A 19 -8.58 14.00 16.08
CA ASP A 19 -7.54 13.14 15.56
C ASP A 19 -7.55 13.23 14.03
N TYR A 20 -6.62 14.01 13.49
CA TYR A 20 -6.39 14.07 12.05
C TYR A 20 -5.80 12.72 11.62
N VAL A 21 -6.65 11.81 11.14
CA VAL A 21 -6.20 10.64 10.39
C VAL A 21 -5.56 11.15 9.10
N MET A 22 -4.23 11.21 9.09
CA MET A 22 -3.48 11.39 7.85
C MET A 22 -3.58 10.09 7.05
N ALA A 23 -4.52 10.07 6.10
CA ALA A 23 -4.50 9.07 5.05
C ALA A 23 -3.14 9.18 4.33
N GLN A 24 -2.29 8.16 4.49
CA GLN A 24 -1.06 8.09 3.73
C GLN A 24 -1.46 7.95 2.26
N THR A 25 -1.26 9.01 1.48
CA THR A 25 -1.36 8.93 0.03
C THR A 25 -0.47 7.77 -0.40
N GLN A 26 -1.05 6.79 -1.09
CA GLN A 26 -0.32 5.68 -1.67
C GLN A 26 0.81 6.27 -2.53
N SER A 27 2.04 6.23 -2.03
CA SER A 27 3.22 6.75 -2.73
C SER A 27 3.48 5.83 -3.92
N GLY A 28 3.56 6.39 -5.13
CA GLY A 28 3.92 5.67 -6.34
C GLY A 28 3.14 6.11 -7.59
N ASN A 29 3.82 6.18 -8.73
CA ASN A 29 3.26 6.44 -10.04
C ASN A 29 2.77 5.12 -10.66
N LEU A 30 1.43 4.99 -10.79
CA LEU A 30 0.80 3.79 -11.32
C LEU A 30 1.24 3.43 -12.74
N ALA A 31 1.50 4.43 -13.59
CA ALA A 31 1.90 4.20 -14.98
C ALA A 31 3.34 3.65 -15.05
N GLU A 32 4.26 4.23 -14.28
CA GLU A 32 5.64 3.74 -14.19
C GLU A 32 5.67 2.33 -13.56
N GLY A 33 4.89 2.12 -12.48
CA GLY A 33 4.75 0.82 -11.84
C GLY A 33 4.23 -0.26 -12.77
N HIS A 34 3.26 0.08 -13.62
CA HIS A 34 2.75 -0.81 -14.67
C HIS A 34 3.84 -1.13 -15.70
N GLN A 35 4.55 -0.13 -16.22
CA GLN A 35 5.61 -0.34 -17.19
C GLN A 35 6.76 -1.20 -16.63
N LEU A 36 7.17 -0.96 -15.39
CA LEU A 36 8.16 -1.77 -14.70
C LEU A 36 7.68 -3.21 -14.53
N ALA A 37 6.44 -3.40 -14.07
CA ALA A 37 5.85 -4.73 -13.91
C ALA A 37 5.78 -5.49 -15.24
N GLN A 38 5.41 -4.81 -16.33
CA GLN A 38 5.40 -5.40 -17.66
C GLN A 38 6.80 -5.81 -18.13
N THR A 39 7.81 -5.00 -17.82
CA THR A 39 9.20 -5.27 -18.23
C THR A 39 9.80 -6.44 -17.46
N TRP A 40 9.61 -6.48 -16.14
CA TRP A 40 10.36 -7.38 -15.26
C TRP A 40 9.55 -8.56 -14.74
N CYS A 41 8.25 -8.38 -14.52
CA CYS A 41 7.41 -9.35 -13.80
C CYS A 41 6.56 -10.21 -14.73
N SER A 42 6.25 -9.73 -15.94
CA SER A 42 5.29 -10.37 -16.87
C SER A 42 5.70 -11.74 -17.40
N ASN A 43 6.99 -12.10 -17.30
CA ASN A 43 7.48 -13.43 -17.68
C ASN A 43 6.94 -14.54 -16.75
N CYS A 44 6.64 -14.19 -15.50
CA CYS A 44 6.17 -15.15 -14.48
C CYS A 44 4.76 -14.82 -13.97
N HIS A 45 4.40 -13.53 -13.89
CA HIS A 45 3.13 -13.08 -13.32
C HIS A 45 2.17 -12.59 -14.40
N LEU A 46 0.89 -12.89 -14.24
CA LEU A 46 -0.17 -12.17 -14.94
C LEU A 46 -0.30 -10.77 -14.33
N VAL A 47 0.30 -9.79 -15.01
CA VAL A 47 0.40 -8.38 -14.56
C VAL A 47 -0.91 -7.61 -14.79
N ASP A 48 -1.59 -7.87 -15.90
CA ASP A 48 -2.86 -7.25 -16.24
C ASP A 48 -4.03 -8.21 -16.02
N PRO A 49 -5.14 -7.77 -15.39
CA PRO A 49 -6.29 -8.64 -15.12
C PRO A 49 -6.96 -9.18 -16.40
N ASN A 50 -6.87 -8.43 -17.50
CA ASN A 50 -7.44 -8.80 -18.80
C ASN A 50 -6.36 -9.07 -19.87
N GLY A 51 -5.09 -9.11 -19.47
CA GLY A 51 -3.98 -9.26 -20.40
C GLY A 51 -3.83 -10.70 -20.88
N GLN A 52 -3.53 -10.86 -22.17
CA GLN A 52 -3.00 -12.11 -22.71
C GLN A 52 -1.50 -12.18 -22.34
N SER A 53 -1.20 -12.50 -21.08
CA SER A 53 0.18 -12.59 -20.61
C SER A 53 0.87 -13.85 -21.12
N ARG A 54 2.19 -13.79 -21.29
CA ARG A 54 3.08 -14.96 -21.45
C ARG A 54 3.38 -15.64 -20.11
N ALA A 55 2.83 -15.14 -19.01
CA ALA A 55 2.96 -15.71 -17.68
C ALA A 55 2.55 -17.19 -17.69
N THR A 56 3.36 -17.99 -17.02
CA THR A 56 3.08 -19.40 -16.77
C THR A 56 2.38 -19.52 -15.41
N ASP A 57 1.73 -20.65 -15.13
CA ASP A 57 1.04 -20.91 -13.84
C ASP A 57 2.01 -21.02 -12.63
N VAL A 58 3.25 -20.56 -12.78
CA VAL A 58 4.34 -20.65 -11.79
C VAL A 58 4.27 -19.57 -10.72
N ALA A 59 3.55 -18.47 -10.94
CA ALA A 59 3.42 -17.38 -9.98
C ALA A 59 2.00 -16.78 -9.98
N PRO A 60 1.53 -16.27 -8.83
CA PRO A 60 0.17 -15.71 -8.73
C PRO A 60 0.02 -14.45 -9.60
N SER A 61 -1.17 -14.23 -10.15
CA SER A 61 -1.48 -12.97 -10.83
C SER A 61 -1.39 -11.80 -9.85
N PHE A 62 -1.04 -10.61 -10.34
CA PHE A 62 -0.99 -9.43 -9.48
C PHE A 62 -2.35 -9.10 -8.87
N ALA A 63 -3.44 -9.32 -9.59
CA ALA A 63 -4.80 -9.19 -9.06
C ALA A 63 -5.04 -10.15 -7.87
N SER A 64 -4.64 -11.42 -8.00
CA SER A 64 -4.77 -12.38 -6.90
C SER A 64 -3.92 -12.00 -5.68
N VAL A 65 -2.70 -11.48 -5.89
CA VAL A 65 -1.85 -10.95 -4.81
C VAL A 65 -2.51 -9.74 -4.14
N ALA A 66 -3.01 -8.77 -4.92
CA ALA A 66 -3.65 -7.56 -4.42
C ALA A 66 -4.89 -7.84 -3.57
N ASN A 67 -5.61 -8.93 -3.89
CA ASN A 67 -6.83 -9.36 -3.22
C ASN A 67 -6.59 -10.17 -1.94
N MET A 68 -5.35 -10.57 -1.61
CA MET A 68 -5.08 -11.23 -0.34
C MET A 68 -5.28 -10.24 0.83
N PRO A 69 -5.95 -10.63 1.94
CA PRO A 69 -6.15 -9.75 3.10
C PRO A 69 -4.84 -9.27 3.74
N SER A 70 -3.77 -10.06 3.61
CA SER A 70 -2.43 -9.74 4.11
C SER A 70 -1.67 -8.74 3.23
N THR A 71 -2.13 -8.47 2.01
CA THR A 71 -1.41 -7.61 1.07
C THR A 71 -1.61 -6.14 1.45
N THR A 72 -0.53 -5.55 1.93
CA THR A 72 -0.42 -4.12 2.26
C THR A 72 0.81 -3.55 1.56
N SER A 73 0.93 -2.22 1.48
CA SER A 73 2.15 -1.58 0.94
C SER A 73 3.38 -2.06 1.70
N ALA A 74 3.35 -2.03 3.03
CA ALA A 74 4.46 -2.49 3.87
C ALA A 74 4.82 -3.97 3.63
N ALA A 75 3.83 -4.85 3.50
CA ALA A 75 4.07 -6.26 3.21
C ALA A 75 4.71 -6.48 1.83
N LEU A 76 4.26 -5.75 0.80
CA LEU A 76 4.85 -5.84 -0.52
C LEU A 76 6.28 -5.28 -0.56
N HIS A 77 6.56 -4.18 0.14
CA HIS A 77 7.94 -3.68 0.29
C HIS A 77 8.86 -4.71 0.97
N ALA A 78 8.40 -5.30 2.07
CA ALA A 78 9.16 -6.34 2.77
C ALA A 78 9.41 -7.55 1.87
N PHE A 79 8.40 -7.95 1.09
CA PHE A 79 8.49 -9.06 0.14
C PHE A 79 9.49 -8.78 -0.99
N LEU A 80 9.40 -7.62 -1.64
CA LEU A 80 10.26 -7.24 -2.77
C LEU A 80 11.72 -7.01 -2.38
N THR A 81 12.00 -6.72 -1.10
CA THR A 81 13.37 -6.56 -0.57
C THR A 81 13.95 -7.84 0.02
N THR A 82 13.15 -8.89 0.19
CA THR A 82 13.59 -10.18 0.74
C THR A 82 13.79 -11.18 -0.41
N PRO A 83 14.96 -11.82 -0.56
CA PRO A 83 15.16 -12.84 -1.59
C PRO A 83 14.16 -14.00 -1.45
N HIS A 84 13.49 -14.37 -2.55
CA HIS A 84 12.57 -15.50 -2.58
C HIS A 84 12.58 -16.21 -3.95
N PRO A 85 13.40 -17.27 -4.10
CA PRO A 85 13.43 -18.06 -5.32
C PRO A 85 12.07 -18.71 -5.63
N PRO A 86 11.67 -18.79 -6.91
CA PRO A 86 12.49 -18.52 -8.10
C PRO A 86 12.50 -17.06 -8.57
N MET A 87 11.95 -16.09 -7.81
CA MET A 87 11.90 -14.70 -8.26
C MET A 87 13.32 -14.09 -8.31
N PRO A 88 13.77 -13.56 -9.46
CA PRO A 88 15.05 -12.88 -9.56
C PRO A 88 15.10 -11.63 -8.68
N ASP A 89 16.30 -11.27 -8.23
CA ASP A 89 16.55 -9.95 -7.65
C ASP A 89 16.71 -8.92 -8.77
N PHE A 90 15.66 -8.15 -9.02
CA PHE A 90 15.65 -7.09 -10.03
C PHE A 90 16.34 -5.80 -9.57
N ARG A 91 16.78 -5.71 -8.32
CA ARG A 91 17.48 -4.54 -7.74
C ARG A 91 16.76 -3.21 -7.98
N LEU A 92 15.44 -3.21 -7.86
CA LEU A 92 14.60 -2.01 -7.97
C LEU A 92 15.08 -0.95 -6.97
N SER A 93 15.15 0.30 -7.41
CA SER A 93 15.29 1.45 -6.51
C SER A 93 14.07 1.57 -5.60
N ARG A 94 14.19 2.38 -4.53
CA ARG A 94 13.03 2.62 -3.64
C ARG A 94 11.83 3.20 -4.39
N THR A 95 12.07 4.17 -5.29
CA THR A 95 11.00 4.78 -6.09
C THR A 95 10.34 3.77 -7.04
N GLU A 96 11.13 2.97 -7.76
CA GLU A 96 10.58 1.93 -8.65
C GLU A 96 9.77 0.88 -7.87
N MET A 97 10.23 0.54 -6.65
CA MET A 97 9.49 -0.36 -5.78
C MET A 97 8.17 0.27 -5.30
N ASP A 98 8.17 1.55 -4.89
CA ASP A 98 6.94 2.28 -4.53
C ASP A 98 5.93 2.26 -5.70
N ASP A 99 6.41 2.53 -6.93
CA ASP A 99 5.60 2.54 -8.14
C ASP A 99 4.98 1.15 -8.42
N VAL A 100 5.77 0.08 -8.36
CA VAL A 100 5.28 -1.31 -8.55
C VAL A 100 4.29 -1.70 -7.44
N VAL A 101 4.55 -1.35 -6.19
CA VAL A 101 3.66 -1.61 -5.06
C VAL A 101 2.33 -0.88 -5.24
N ALA A 102 2.36 0.39 -5.64
CA ALA A 102 1.17 1.16 -5.95
C ALA A 102 0.37 0.53 -7.09
N TYR A 103 1.04 0.08 -8.15
CA TYR A 103 0.39 -0.61 -9.26
C TYR A 103 -0.30 -1.90 -8.81
N ILE A 104 0.39 -2.79 -8.09
CA ILE A 104 -0.19 -4.05 -7.57
C ILE A 104 -1.44 -3.75 -6.75
N LEU A 105 -1.36 -2.82 -5.80
CA LEU A 105 -2.49 -2.49 -4.93
C LEU A 105 -3.67 -1.87 -5.67
N SER A 106 -3.43 -1.17 -6.78
CA SER A 106 -4.48 -0.64 -7.65
C SER A 106 -5.32 -1.71 -8.35
N LEU A 107 -4.88 -2.98 -8.31
CA LEU A 107 -5.58 -4.11 -8.91
C LEU A 107 -6.53 -4.82 -7.94
N ARG A 108 -6.64 -4.36 -6.70
CA ARG A 108 -7.61 -4.90 -5.75
C ARG A 108 -9.04 -4.75 -6.28
N GLY A 109 -9.81 -5.83 -6.22
CA GLY A 109 -11.19 -5.91 -6.72
C GLY A 109 -11.31 -6.02 -8.24
N LYS A 110 -10.18 -6.16 -8.96
CA LYS A 110 -10.15 -6.49 -10.39
C LYS A 110 -9.90 -7.98 -10.59
#